data_AF-A0A448I4P0-F1
#
_entry.id   AF-A0A448I4P0-F1
#
_cell.length_a   1.000
_cell.length_b   1.000
_cell.length_c   1.000
_cell.angle_alpha   90.00
_cell.angle_beta   90.00
_cell.angle_gamma   90.00
#
_symmetry.space_group_name_H-M   'P 1'
#
loop_
_entity.id
_entity.type
_entity.pdbx_description
1 polymer ?
#
loop_
_entity_poly.entity_id
_entity_poly.type
_entity_poly.pdbx_seq_one_letter_code
_entity_poly.pdbx_strand_id
1 'polypeptide(L)'
;MTTTESTTETVDAAWADPNWQIDSATRTCCGCIGAHARGCMGEKTTQDTSRVVPLADSAAMTTALADPAPPPGSEHIDDWGSGGDDRRIVLGATHRIIDSDVTVSFSCIQWRDGHIESGSDPEPPMLYLDGAPENLNADQARHLAAVLLALAAQVDGWVK
;
A
#
# COMPACT_ATOMS: atom_id res chain seq x y z
N MET A 1 25.33 -58.06 4.61
CA MET A 1 25.56 -57.00 3.60
C MET A 1 24.39 -56.05 3.72
N THR A 2 24.61 -54.90 4.35
CA THR A 2 23.57 -53.92 4.65
C THR A 2 23.74 -52.77 3.66
N THR A 3 22.79 -52.60 2.75
CA THR A 3 22.81 -51.53 1.77
C THR A 3 22.19 -50.30 2.40
N THR A 4 22.98 -49.24 2.57
CA THR A 4 22.51 -47.93 3.02
C THR A 4 22.11 -47.13 1.79
N GLU A 5 20.81 -46.85 1.60
CA GLU A 5 20.35 -45.91 0.59
C GLU A 5 20.51 -44.48 1.11
N SER A 6 21.25 -43.67 0.36
CA SER A 6 21.51 -42.25 0.63
C SER A 6 20.50 -41.41 -0.16
N THR A 7 19.41 -41.00 0.49
CA THR A 7 18.43 -40.09 -0.11
C THR A 7 19.05 -38.71 -0.22
N THR A 8 19.31 -38.24 -1.44
CA THR A 8 19.77 -36.87 -1.69
C THR A 8 18.54 -35.97 -1.73
N GLU A 9 18.34 -35.23 -0.64
CA GLU A 9 17.32 -34.21 -0.51
C GLU A 9 17.62 -33.07 -1.49
N THR A 10 16.82 -32.96 -2.55
CA THR A 10 16.93 -31.86 -3.51
C THR A 10 16.21 -30.67 -2.92
N VAL A 11 16.97 -29.73 -2.34
CA VAL A 11 16.44 -28.44 -1.87
C VAL A 11 15.79 -27.73 -3.05
N ASP A 12 14.52 -27.35 -2.91
CA ASP A 12 13.74 -26.63 -3.93
C ASP A 12 14.49 -25.37 -4.39
N ALA A 13 14.90 -25.36 -5.66
CA ALA A 13 15.73 -24.31 -6.26
C ALA A 13 15.08 -22.91 -6.30
N ALA A 14 13.78 -22.81 -5.96
CA ALA A 14 13.04 -21.55 -5.95
C ALA A 14 13.52 -20.56 -4.87
N TRP A 15 14.11 -21.04 -3.77
CA TRP A 15 14.61 -20.19 -2.68
C TRP A 15 16.06 -19.73 -2.87
N ALA A 16 16.73 -20.16 -3.94
CA ALA A 16 18.14 -19.88 -4.21
C ALA A 16 18.37 -18.75 -5.22
N ASP A 17 17.31 -18.08 -5.70
CA ASP A 17 17.48 -16.94 -6.60
C ASP A 17 18.03 -15.73 -5.82
N PRO A 18 19.20 -15.20 -6.23
CA PRO A 18 19.80 -14.03 -5.60
C PRO A 18 18.97 -12.75 -5.73
N ASN A 19 17.97 -12.69 -6.62
CA ASN A 19 17.11 -11.52 -6.78
C ASN A 19 16.18 -11.24 -5.58
N TRP A 20 15.94 -12.24 -4.71
CA TRP A 20 15.15 -12.05 -3.48
C TRP A 20 16.00 -11.85 -2.22
N GLN A 21 17.34 -11.90 -2.34
CA GLN A 21 18.23 -11.56 -1.24
C GLN A 21 18.36 -10.04 -1.13
N ILE A 22 17.55 -9.45 -0.24
CA ILE A 22 17.68 -8.04 0.13
C ILE A 22 18.98 -7.88 0.93
N ASP A 23 20.07 -7.45 0.27
CA ASP A 23 21.25 -6.98 0.98
C ASP A 23 20.96 -5.60 1.59
N SER A 24 21.31 -5.43 2.87
CA SER A 24 21.22 -4.14 3.56
C SER A 24 22.39 -3.22 3.25
N ALA A 25 23.31 -3.63 2.35
CA ALA A 25 24.61 -3.02 2.14
C ALA A 25 24.66 -2.07 0.93
N THR A 26 23.66 -2.09 0.05
CA THR A 26 23.61 -1.26 -1.16
C THR A 26 22.72 -0.02 -1.06
N ARG A 27 22.20 0.31 0.14
CA ARG A 27 21.45 1.57 0.33
C ARG A 27 22.38 2.78 0.20
N THR A 28 22.35 3.37 -0.99
CA THR A 28 22.82 4.73 -1.27
C THR A 28 22.00 5.70 -0.43
N CYS A 29 22.69 6.43 0.44
CA CYS A 29 22.17 7.33 1.47
C CYS A 29 21.54 8.61 0.87
N CYS A 30 20.34 8.51 0.30
CA CYS A 30 19.44 9.65 0.07
C CYS A 30 18.02 9.21 0.40
N GLY A 31 17.65 9.25 1.69
CA GLY A 31 16.32 8.85 2.14
C GLY A 31 16.08 8.83 3.65
N CYS A 32 16.94 9.44 4.47
CA CYS A 32 16.58 9.90 5.82
C CYS A 32 15.99 8.86 6.81
N ILE A 33 16.71 7.78 7.12
CA ILE A 33 16.54 7.10 8.41
C ILE A 33 17.88 7.13 9.14
N GLY A 34 18.04 8.14 9.99
CA GLY A 34 19.25 8.35 10.78
C GLY A 34 19.36 9.81 11.23
N ALA A 35 19.04 10.08 12.49
CA ALA A 35 19.25 11.39 13.10
C ALA A 35 20.75 11.71 13.20
N HIS A 36 21.18 12.84 12.64
CA HIS A 36 22.48 13.44 12.95
C HIS A 36 22.29 14.69 13.80
N ALA A 37 22.93 14.71 14.96
CA ALA A 37 23.16 15.93 15.72
C ALA A 37 24.31 16.73 15.09
N ARG A 38 23.99 17.57 14.09
CA ARG A 38 24.63 18.88 13.76
C ARG A 38 24.32 19.32 12.33
N GLY A 39 23.45 20.33 12.23
CA GLY A 39 23.57 21.51 11.37
C GLY A 39 23.83 21.34 9.87
N CYS A 40 22.76 21.36 9.07
CA CYS A 40 22.77 21.98 7.75
C CYS A 40 21.75 23.12 7.75
N MET A 41 22.21 24.33 8.07
CA MET A 41 21.43 25.56 7.88
C MET A 41 21.71 26.11 6.49
N GLY A 42 20.79 25.85 5.55
CA GLY A 42 20.70 26.54 4.26
C GLY A 42 19.62 27.62 4.33
N GLU A 43 20.09 28.86 4.36
CA GLU A 43 19.47 30.15 4.00
C GLU A 43 17.94 30.32 4.06
N LYS A 44 17.51 31.10 5.06
CA LYS A 44 16.21 31.78 5.09
C LYS A 44 16.20 32.90 4.04
N THR A 45 15.46 32.71 2.96
CA THR A 45 15.03 33.82 2.09
C THR A 45 13.72 34.38 2.65
N THR A 46 13.81 35.60 3.16
CA THR A 46 12.68 36.45 3.53
C THR A 46 11.91 36.86 2.29
N GLN A 47 10.61 36.57 2.22
CA GLN A 47 9.72 37.14 1.21
C GLN A 47 8.60 37.96 1.87
N ASP A 48 8.90 39.26 1.93
CA ASP A 48 8.07 40.45 1.83
C ASP A 48 6.54 40.26 1.79
N THR A 49 5.89 40.63 2.89
CA THR A 49 4.45 40.80 3.02
C THR A 49 4.09 42.28 2.80
N SER A 50 3.67 42.67 1.59
CA SER A 50 2.76 43.81 1.39
C SER A 50 2.34 44.00 -0.08
N ARG A 51 1.15 43.49 -0.42
CA ARG A 51 0.28 44.15 -1.41
C ARG A 51 -1.17 43.71 -1.20
N VAL A 52 -1.91 44.53 -0.47
CA VAL A 52 -3.37 44.45 -0.36
C VAL A 52 -3.95 45.02 -1.65
N VAL A 53 -4.59 44.16 -2.45
CA VAL A 53 -5.42 44.55 -3.60
C VAL A 53 -6.88 44.26 -3.20
N PRO A 54 -7.84 45.17 -3.43
CA PRO A 54 -9.21 45.00 -2.97
C PRO A 54 -9.93 43.86 -3.70
N LEU A 55 -10.60 43.00 -2.94
CA LEU A 55 -11.46 41.92 -3.42
C LEU A 55 -12.64 42.50 -4.20
N ALA A 56 -12.67 42.27 -5.52
CA ALA A 56 -13.92 42.26 -6.26
C ALA A 56 -14.67 40.96 -5.91
N ASP A 57 -15.92 41.09 -5.50
CA ASP A 57 -16.90 40.01 -5.39
C ASP A 57 -17.07 39.32 -6.75
N SER A 58 -16.16 38.39 -7.05
CA SER A 58 -16.40 37.37 -8.06
C SER A 58 -17.04 36.21 -7.32
N ALA A 59 -18.36 36.11 -7.42
CA ALA A 59 -19.05 34.84 -7.21
C ALA A 59 -18.52 33.87 -8.27
N ALA A 60 -17.34 33.29 -7.99
CA ALA A 60 -16.79 32.20 -8.75
C ALA A 60 -17.79 31.07 -8.59
N MET A 61 -18.49 30.78 -9.68
CA MET A 61 -19.25 29.56 -9.85
C MET A 61 -18.24 28.43 -9.75
N THR A 62 -18.05 27.91 -8.53
CA THR A 62 -17.19 26.77 -8.25
C THR A 62 -17.74 25.61 -9.08
N THR A 63 -17.10 25.32 -10.20
CA THR A 63 -17.33 24.09 -10.94
C THR A 63 -17.09 22.95 -9.96
N ALA A 64 -18.16 22.29 -9.53
CA ALA A 64 -18.04 21.11 -8.68
C ALA A 64 -17.17 20.10 -9.45
N LEU A 65 -16.02 19.73 -8.87
CA LEU A 65 -15.20 18.66 -9.41
C LEU A 65 -16.07 17.41 -9.54
N ALA A 66 -16.01 16.77 -10.70
CA ALA A 66 -16.67 15.48 -10.88
C ALA A 66 -16.12 14.49 -9.85
N ASP A 67 -16.98 13.65 -9.29
CA ASP A 67 -16.56 12.61 -8.34
C ASP A 67 -15.61 11.63 -9.05
N PRO A 68 -14.36 11.47 -8.57
CA PRO A 68 -13.41 10.56 -9.20
C PRO A 68 -13.93 9.11 -9.16
N ALA A 69 -13.62 8.36 -10.20
CA ALA A 69 -13.95 6.93 -10.23
C ALA A 69 -13.15 6.18 -9.13
N PRO A 70 -13.76 5.18 -8.48
CA PRO A 70 -13.04 4.32 -7.55
C PRO A 70 -11.98 3.47 -8.29
N PRO A 71 -10.93 3.03 -7.59
CA PRO A 71 -9.92 2.16 -8.18
C PRO A 71 -10.52 0.80 -8.62
N PRO A 72 -9.96 0.13 -9.64
CA PRO A 72 -10.49 -1.15 -10.13
C PRO A 72 -10.53 -2.23 -9.05
N GLY A 73 -11.65 -2.95 -8.99
CA GLY A 73 -11.89 -4.04 -8.04
C GLY A 73 -12.33 -3.59 -6.63
N SER A 74 -12.72 -2.32 -6.50
CA SER A 74 -13.48 -1.83 -5.34
C SER A 74 -14.84 -2.50 -5.26
N GLU A 75 -15.22 -2.96 -4.06
CA GLU A 75 -16.54 -3.54 -3.77
C GLU A 75 -17.40 -2.57 -2.94
N HIS A 76 -16.78 -1.85 -2.00
CA HIS A 76 -17.43 -0.86 -1.16
C HIS A 76 -16.67 0.46 -1.17
N ILE A 77 -17.42 1.57 -1.17
CA ILE A 77 -16.87 2.93 -1.24
C ILE A 77 -17.64 3.75 -0.21
N ASP A 78 -16.93 4.24 0.79
CA ASP A 78 -17.51 5.10 1.81
C ASP A 78 -17.82 6.49 1.24
N ASP A 79 -18.72 7.21 1.92
CA ASP A 79 -18.96 8.62 1.65
C ASP A 79 -17.68 9.46 1.86
N TRP A 80 -17.57 10.56 1.11
CA TRP A 80 -16.53 11.56 1.31
C TRP A 80 -16.60 12.13 2.74
N GLY A 81 -15.49 12.17 3.45
CA GLY A 81 -15.43 12.60 4.85
C GLY A 81 -15.26 11.44 5.83
N SER A 82 -15.60 10.21 5.46
CA SER A 82 -15.50 9.02 6.34
C SER A 82 -14.05 8.70 6.72
N GLY A 83 -13.10 8.99 5.83
CA GLY A 83 -11.68 8.90 6.15
C GLY A 83 -11.12 10.16 6.82
N GLY A 84 -11.82 11.29 6.77
CA GLY A 84 -11.31 12.64 7.06
C GLY A 84 -11.68 13.62 5.93
N ASP A 85 -11.34 14.90 6.11
CA ASP A 85 -11.67 15.94 5.13
C ASP A 85 -11.07 15.60 3.75
N ASP A 86 -11.91 15.71 2.70
CA ASP A 86 -11.56 15.49 1.28
C ASP A 86 -11.00 14.12 0.91
N ARG A 87 -11.26 13.09 1.73
CA ARG A 87 -10.93 11.70 1.41
C ARG A 87 -12.05 10.74 1.75
N ARG A 88 -12.00 9.55 1.15
CA ARG A 88 -12.91 8.43 1.44
C ARG A 88 -12.12 7.13 1.57
N ILE A 89 -12.70 6.18 2.27
CA ILE A 89 -12.19 4.82 2.37
C ILE A 89 -12.80 4.01 1.22
N VAL A 90 -11.96 3.23 0.55
CA VAL A 90 -12.38 2.30 -0.49
C VAL A 90 -11.97 0.91 -0.05
N LEU A 91 -12.93 -0.02 -0.06
CA LEU A 91 -12.70 -1.42 0.26
C LEU A 91 -12.79 -2.26 -1.01
N GLY A 92 -11.79 -3.10 -1.19
CA GLY A 92 -11.76 -4.11 -2.24
C GLY A 92 -12.58 -5.35 -1.90
N ALA A 93 -12.68 -6.25 -2.87
CA ALA A 93 -13.39 -7.50 -2.71
C ALA A 93 -12.78 -8.38 -1.60
N THR A 94 -13.63 -9.11 -0.88
CA THR A 94 -13.16 -10.10 0.11
C THR A 94 -12.91 -11.46 -0.53
N HIS A 95 -11.71 -12.01 -0.36
CA HIS A 95 -11.27 -13.28 -0.93
C HIS A 95 -11.19 -14.36 0.15
N ARG A 96 -11.98 -15.42 0.00
CA ARG A 96 -11.98 -16.55 0.93
C ARG A 96 -10.93 -17.59 0.53
N ILE A 97 -10.19 -18.09 1.51
CA ILE A 97 -9.28 -19.22 1.31
C ILE A 97 -10.07 -20.53 1.29
N ILE A 98 -9.75 -21.41 0.33
CA ILE A 98 -10.44 -22.68 0.12
C ILE A 98 -10.58 -23.49 1.41
N ASP A 99 -11.80 -23.97 1.66
CA ASP A 99 -12.15 -24.83 2.79
C ASP A 99 -11.69 -24.31 4.17
N SER A 100 -11.57 -22.99 4.33
CA SER A 100 -11.24 -22.36 5.61
C SER A 100 -12.19 -21.21 5.95
N ASP A 101 -12.06 -20.69 7.17
CA ASP A 101 -12.67 -19.45 7.63
C ASP A 101 -11.82 -18.21 7.33
N VAL A 102 -10.60 -18.40 6.82
CA VAL A 102 -9.67 -17.31 6.53
C VAL A 102 -10.14 -16.52 5.31
N THR A 103 -10.16 -15.20 5.46
CA THR A 103 -10.43 -14.26 4.37
C THR A 103 -9.33 -13.22 4.27
N VAL A 104 -9.14 -12.72 3.05
CA VAL A 104 -8.25 -11.61 2.74
C VAL A 104 -9.09 -10.49 2.15
N SER A 105 -9.02 -9.31 2.73
CA SER A 105 -9.63 -8.09 2.20
C SER A 105 -8.57 -7.02 2.04
N PHE A 106 -8.91 -5.91 1.38
CA PHE A 106 -7.98 -4.81 1.16
C PHE A 106 -8.69 -3.48 1.18
N SER A 107 -7.99 -2.44 1.62
CA SER A 107 -8.50 -1.06 1.65
C SER A 107 -7.48 -0.09 1.08
N CYS A 108 -7.95 1.08 0.67
CA CYS A 108 -7.10 2.24 0.44
C CYS A 108 -7.85 3.53 0.75
N ILE A 109 -7.10 4.62 0.93
CA ILE A 109 -7.65 5.98 0.98
C ILE A 109 -7.61 6.57 -0.42
N GLN A 110 -8.75 7.12 -0.87
CA GLN A 110 -8.84 7.90 -2.10
C GLN A 110 -9.13 9.37 -1.78
N TRP A 111 -8.38 10.28 -2.38
CA TRP A 111 -8.55 11.73 -2.30
C TRP A 111 -9.55 12.24 -3.35
N ARG A 112 -10.14 13.43 -3.14
CA ARG A 112 -11.13 14.03 -4.08
C ARG A 112 -10.60 14.31 -5.49
N ASP A 113 -9.29 14.41 -5.65
CA ASP A 113 -8.64 14.53 -6.96
C ASP A 113 -8.46 13.18 -7.68
N GLY A 114 -8.84 12.08 -7.01
CA GLY A 114 -8.80 10.71 -7.51
C GLY A 114 -7.51 9.96 -7.17
N HIS A 115 -6.50 10.62 -6.59
CA HIS A 115 -5.26 9.99 -6.17
C HIS A 115 -5.50 8.98 -5.03
N ILE A 116 -4.74 7.87 -5.04
CA ILE A 116 -4.74 6.87 -3.98
C ILE A 116 -3.55 7.11 -3.08
N GLU A 117 -3.78 7.19 -1.77
CA GLU A 117 -2.69 7.39 -0.80
C GLU A 117 -1.67 6.26 -0.91
N SER A 118 -0.39 6.61 -1.05
CA SER A 118 0.71 5.65 -1.26
C SER A 118 1.50 5.34 0.01
N GLY A 119 1.07 5.83 1.17
CA GLY A 119 1.72 5.61 2.47
C GLY A 119 2.60 6.74 2.96
N SER A 120 2.47 7.94 2.39
CA SER A 120 3.11 9.15 2.90
C SER A 120 2.36 9.75 4.09
N ASP A 121 1.03 9.68 4.13
CA ASP A 121 0.18 10.07 5.28
C ASP A 121 -1.31 9.78 4.96
N PRO A 122 -2.14 9.11 5.79
CA PRO A 122 -1.86 8.37 7.02
C PRO A 122 -1.87 6.83 6.88
N GLU A 123 -2.42 6.28 5.79
CA GLU A 123 -2.62 4.84 5.63
C GLU A 123 -2.38 4.44 4.16
N PRO A 124 -1.30 3.70 3.84
CA PRO A 124 -1.13 3.12 2.50
C PRO A 124 -2.27 2.15 2.21
N PRO A 125 -2.40 1.66 0.97
CA PRO A 125 -3.30 0.56 0.72
C PRO A 125 -2.84 -0.65 1.54
N MET A 126 -3.77 -1.29 2.24
CA MET A 126 -3.46 -2.40 3.15
C MET A 126 -4.24 -3.64 2.78
N LEU A 127 -3.63 -4.80 3.06
CA LEU A 127 -4.30 -6.09 3.05
C LEU A 127 -4.62 -6.48 4.50
N TYR A 128 -5.84 -6.92 4.77
CA TYR A 128 -6.24 -7.47 6.06
C TYR A 128 -6.52 -8.95 5.93
N LEU A 129 -6.07 -9.71 6.92
CA LEU A 129 -6.40 -11.11 7.07
C LEU A 129 -7.32 -11.25 8.28
N ASP A 130 -8.42 -11.96 8.10
CA ASP A 130 -9.36 -12.32 9.17
C ASP A 130 -9.55 -13.84 9.21
N GLY A 131 -9.92 -14.39 10.38
CA GLY A 131 -10.00 -15.82 10.66
C GLY A 131 -8.77 -16.37 11.39
N ALA A 132 -8.53 -17.69 11.29
CA ALA A 132 -7.45 -18.39 11.99
C ALA A 132 -6.36 -18.93 11.03
N PRO A 133 -5.45 -18.07 10.53
CA PRO A 133 -4.42 -18.47 9.56
C PRO A 133 -3.44 -19.53 10.06
N GLU A 134 -3.27 -19.65 11.37
CA GLU A 134 -2.45 -20.69 12.01
C GLU A 134 -3.01 -22.11 11.85
N ASN A 135 -4.30 -22.24 11.49
CA ASN A 135 -4.97 -23.53 11.29
C ASN A 135 -4.94 -24.01 9.83
N LEU A 136 -4.31 -23.27 8.92
CA LEU A 136 -4.25 -23.64 7.51
C LEU A 136 -3.31 -24.84 7.30
N ASN A 137 -3.77 -25.81 6.51
CA ASN A 137 -2.88 -26.85 5.99
C ASN A 137 -2.00 -26.29 4.84
N ALA A 138 -1.05 -27.09 4.36
CA ALA A 138 -0.09 -26.65 3.35
C ALA A 138 -0.73 -26.18 2.03
N ASP A 139 -1.81 -26.82 1.58
CA ASP A 139 -2.49 -26.43 0.33
C ASP A 139 -3.26 -25.11 0.50
N GLN A 140 -3.91 -24.94 1.66
CA GLN A 140 -4.58 -23.69 2.01
C GLN A 140 -3.58 -22.55 2.20
N ALA A 141 -2.42 -22.80 2.78
CA ALA A 141 -1.35 -21.81 2.92
C ALA A 141 -0.78 -21.38 1.55
N ARG A 142 -0.60 -22.33 0.61
CA ARG A 142 -0.22 -22.01 -0.78
C ARG A 142 -1.28 -21.19 -1.48
N HIS A 143 -2.55 -21.53 -1.27
CA HIS A 143 -3.66 -20.76 -1.84
C HIS A 143 -3.70 -19.33 -1.25
N LEU A 144 -3.53 -19.17 0.07
CA LEU A 144 -3.40 -17.86 0.70
C LEU A 144 -2.25 -17.04 0.09
N ALA A 145 -1.07 -17.65 -0.08
CA ALA A 145 0.06 -16.97 -0.71
C ALA A 145 -0.26 -16.51 -2.14
N ALA A 146 -0.93 -17.34 -2.94
CA ALA A 146 -1.34 -16.98 -4.29
C ALA A 146 -2.35 -15.81 -4.30
N VAL A 147 -3.32 -15.81 -3.38
CA VAL A 147 -4.28 -14.71 -3.23
C VAL A 147 -3.56 -13.42 -2.82
N LEU A 148 -2.65 -13.46 -1.84
CA LEU A 148 -1.90 -12.29 -1.40
C LEU A 148 -1.06 -11.69 -2.52
N LEU A 149 -0.40 -12.52 -3.35
CA LEU A 149 0.38 -12.04 -4.49
C LEU A 149 -0.50 -11.38 -5.56
N ALA A 150 -1.67 -11.97 -5.86
CA ALA A 150 -2.60 -11.40 -6.83
C ALA A 150 -3.15 -10.05 -6.36
N LEU A 151 -3.52 -9.94 -5.07
CA LEU A 151 -4.02 -8.70 -4.49
C LEU A 151 -2.94 -7.62 -4.37
N ALA A 152 -1.71 -7.98 -4.03
CA ALA A 152 -0.60 -7.05 -4.03
C ALA A 152 -0.39 -6.44 -5.43
N ALA A 153 -0.39 -7.27 -6.48
CA ALA A 153 -0.27 -6.77 -7.86
C ALA A 153 -1.44 -5.85 -8.27
N GLN A 154 -2.64 -6.10 -7.76
CA GLN A 154 -3.79 -5.23 -7.98
C GLN A 154 -3.61 -3.87 -7.30
N VAL A 155 -3.18 -3.88 -6.03
CA VAL A 155 -2.92 -2.67 -5.25
C VAL A 155 -1.76 -1.85 -5.85
N ASP A 156 -0.70 -2.50 -6.32
CA ASP A 156 0.39 -1.84 -7.05
C ASP A 156 -0.12 -1.12 -8.31
N GLY A 157 -1.22 -1.62 -8.90
CA GLY A 157 -1.88 -0.99 -10.03
C GLY A 157 -2.63 0.31 -9.70
N TRP A 158 -2.93 0.55 -8.41
CA TRP A 158 -3.68 1.71 -7.93
C TRP A 158 -2.80 2.92 -7.64
N VAL A 159 -1.59 2.69 -7.16
CA VAL A 159 -0.62 3.73 -6.83
C VAL A 159 0.24 4.00 -8.07
N LYS A 160 -0.11 5.03 -8.84
CA LYS A 160 0.63 5.45 -10.04
C LYS A 160 0.85 6.96 -10.07
#